data_AF-A0A0F8QHC3-F1
#
_entry.id   AF-A0A0F8QHC3-F1
#
_cell.length_a   1.000
_cell.length_b   1.000
_cell.length_c   1.000
_cell.angle_alpha   90.00
_cell.angle_beta   90.00
_cell.angle_gamma   90.00
#
_symmetry.space_group_name_H-M   'P 1'
#
loop_
_entity.id
_entity.type
_entity.pdbx_description
1 polymer ?
#
loop_
_entity_poly.entity_id
_entity_poly.type
_entity_poly.pdbx_seq_one_letter_code
_entity_poly.pdbx_strand_id
1 'polypeptide(L)'
;MCIRDRDETTTLLTVTDNGFGKRTEYSQYPVHRRGGKGVITIVTNLRNGFVSNVKSVAEDDELMFTSAEGIIIRIPAKDISIQGRNTQGVRVMNIKSGDKVGGMARIKNGKEDEKLKLTALAKKAAKEKVPEAESEEDESEDLEEFEGSDEFGEEPEEEEFEDSESEDSESEEEDEAEEEEEEEEEEKEEEY
;
A
#
# COMPACT_ATOMS: atom_id res chain seq x y z
N MET A 1 12.48 -3.37 -3.45
CA MET A 1 11.73 -2.22 -4.01
C MET A 1 12.20 -1.99 -5.44
N CYS A 2 11.38 -2.33 -6.45
CA CYS A 2 11.72 -2.10 -7.85
C CYS A 2 11.27 -0.70 -8.24
N ILE A 3 12.21 0.17 -8.61
CA ILE A 3 11.90 1.49 -9.20
C ILE A 3 11.49 1.21 -10.65
N ARG A 4 10.19 1.00 -10.89
CA ARG A 4 9.64 0.78 -12.23
C ARG A 4 9.41 2.09 -12.99
N ASP A 5 9.16 3.18 -12.26
CA ASP A 5 8.94 4.51 -12.81
C ASP A 5 10.18 5.35 -12.45
N ARG A 6 11.09 5.55 -13.41
CA ARG A 6 12.33 6.33 -13.22
C ARG A 6 12.19 7.71 -13.85
N ASP A 7 11.05 8.35 -13.60
CA ASP A 7 10.78 9.71 -14.05
C ASP A 7 11.43 10.72 -13.11
N GLU A 8 11.90 11.85 -13.64
CA GLU A 8 12.62 12.90 -12.89
C GLU A 8 11.79 13.48 -11.74
N THR A 9 10.45 13.40 -11.82
CA THR A 9 9.51 13.88 -10.79
C THR A 9 9.18 12.84 -9.72
N THR A 10 9.71 11.61 -9.86
CA THR A 10 9.42 10.54 -8.90
C THR A 10 10.24 10.76 -7.63
N THR A 11 9.56 10.71 -6.49
CA THR A 11 10.17 10.82 -5.16
C THR A 11 9.85 9.57 -4.33
N LEU A 12 10.60 9.38 -3.26
CA LEU A 12 10.34 8.35 -2.26
C LEU A 12 9.49 8.93 -1.14
N LEU A 13 8.24 8.48 -1.04
CA LEU A 13 7.38 8.78 0.09
C LEU A 13 7.64 7.78 1.21
N THR A 14 7.92 8.29 2.40
CA THR A 14 8.02 7.51 3.64
C THR A 14 6.98 8.01 4.63
N VAL A 15 6.26 7.08 5.25
CA VAL A 15 5.20 7.35 6.23
C VAL A 15 5.40 6.47 7.45
N THR A 16 5.07 7.03 8.61
CA THR A 16 5.24 6.44 9.93
C THR A 16 3.89 6.11 10.57
N ASP A 17 3.91 5.28 11.61
CA ASP A 17 2.69 4.81 12.30
C ASP A 17 1.82 5.95 12.84
N ASN A 18 2.44 7.04 13.33
CA ASN A 18 1.70 8.16 13.93
C ASN A 18 1.27 9.22 12.89
N GLY A 19 1.34 8.90 11.60
CA GLY A 19 0.83 9.77 10.54
C GLY A 19 1.78 10.89 10.12
N PHE A 20 3.07 10.79 10.47
CA PHE A 20 4.11 11.64 9.91
C PHE A 20 4.66 11.05 8.62
N GLY A 21 4.93 11.90 7.64
CA GLY A 21 5.49 11.48 6.38
C GLY A 21 6.24 12.60 5.67
N LYS A 22 7.02 12.20 4.67
CA LYS A 22 7.78 13.12 3.81
C LYS A 22 8.11 12.46 2.49
N ARG A 23 8.32 13.29 1.48
CA ARG A 23 8.90 12.88 0.20
C ARG A 23 10.38 13.21 0.18
N THR A 24 11.20 12.33 -0.38
CA THR A 24 12.63 12.56 -0.54
C THR A 24 13.05 12.17 -1.95
N GLU A 25 13.87 12.99 -2.58
CA GLU A 25 14.39 12.70 -3.91
C GLU A 25 15.31 11.47 -3.92
N TYR A 26 15.29 10.73 -5.03
CA TYR A 26 16.20 9.59 -5.21
C TYR A 26 17.67 10.00 -5.29
N SER A 27 17.95 11.23 -5.72
CA SER A 27 19.29 11.83 -5.75
C SER A 27 20.02 11.75 -4.39
N GLN A 28 19.26 11.75 -3.29
CA GLN A 28 19.82 11.68 -1.93
C GLN A 28 20.16 10.24 -1.48
N TYR A 29 19.76 9.22 -2.23
CA TYR A 29 20.05 7.82 -1.91
C TYR A 29 21.25 7.33 -2.72
N PRO A 30 22.46 7.33 -2.13
CA PRO A 30 23.64 6.83 -2.81
C PRO A 30 23.52 5.32 -3.07
N VAL A 31 24.11 4.88 -4.17
CA VAL A 31 24.19 3.46 -4.49
C VAL A 31 25.14 2.78 -3.51
N HIS A 32 24.64 1.76 -2.82
CA HIS A 32 25.42 0.93 -1.93
C HIS A 32 25.40 -0.53 -2.39
N ARG A 33 26.44 -1.29 -2.01
CA ARG A 33 26.50 -2.73 -2.27
C ARG A 33 25.46 -3.45 -1.39
N ARG A 34 25.00 -4.60 -1.88
CA ARG A 34 24.12 -5.49 -1.11
C ARG A 34 24.84 -5.97 0.17
N GLY A 35 24.11 -6.10 1.28
CA GLY A 35 24.64 -6.59 2.56
C GLY A 35 25.20 -5.52 3.50
N GLY A 36 25.15 -4.23 3.15
CA GLY A 36 25.47 -3.14 4.07
C GLY A 36 24.30 -2.77 4.99
N LYS A 37 24.57 -1.99 6.05
CA LYS A 37 23.57 -1.48 7.02
C LYS A 37 22.56 -0.47 6.44
N GLY A 38 22.68 -0.12 5.16
CA GLY A 38 21.84 0.87 4.51
C GLY A 38 22.12 2.30 4.99
N VAL A 39 21.14 3.18 4.79
CA VAL A 39 21.23 4.59 5.14
C VAL A 39 19.96 5.07 5.82
N ILE A 40 20.08 6.06 6.72
CA ILE A 40 18.92 6.63 7.42
C ILE A 40 18.04 7.37 6.41
N THR A 41 16.74 7.03 6.44
CA THR A 41 15.67 7.56 5.56
C THR A 41 14.76 8.54 6.29
N ILE A 42 14.47 8.29 7.56
CA ILE A 42 13.64 9.14 8.43
C ILE A 42 14.08 8.95 9.87
N VAL A 43 13.98 10.02 10.66
CA VAL A 43 14.22 9.94 12.10
C VAL A 43 12.97 9.34 12.75
N THR A 44 13.11 8.15 13.32
CA THR A 44 12.08 7.51 14.13
C THR A 44 12.29 7.91 15.59
N ASN A 45 11.21 8.32 16.24
CA ASN A 45 11.16 8.71 17.64
C ASN A 45 9.75 8.48 18.17
N LEU A 46 9.53 8.54 19.48
CA LEU A 46 8.22 8.30 20.11
C LEU A 46 7.08 9.10 19.46
N ARG A 47 7.38 10.32 18.99
CA ARG A 47 6.41 11.16 18.28
C ARG A 47 6.01 10.58 16.92
N ASN A 48 6.98 10.10 16.14
CA ASN A 48 6.72 9.60 14.78
C ASN A 48 6.28 8.13 14.76
N GLY A 49 6.82 7.30 15.65
CA GLY A 49 6.69 5.85 15.59
C GLY A 49 7.64 5.21 14.58
N PHE A 50 7.39 3.94 14.26
CA PHE A 50 8.15 3.22 13.25
C PHE A 50 7.68 3.57 11.84
N VAL A 51 8.46 3.15 10.85
CA VAL A 51 8.10 3.33 9.44
C VAL A 51 7.09 2.25 9.06
N SER A 52 5.90 2.68 8.65
CA SER A 52 4.81 1.78 8.26
C SER A 52 4.81 1.52 6.75
N ASN A 53 5.03 2.58 5.96
CA ASN A 53 4.82 2.55 4.53
C ASN A 53 5.89 3.34 3.78
N VAL A 54 6.40 2.74 2.69
CA VAL A 54 7.34 3.39 1.77
C VAL A 54 6.91 3.10 0.35
N LYS A 55 6.71 4.14 -0.48
CA LYS A 55 6.33 3.99 -1.89
C LYS A 55 6.99 5.04 -2.78
N SER A 56 7.23 4.68 -4.03
CA SER A 56 7.61 5.61 -5.08
C SER A 56 6.36 6.34 -5.58
N VAL A 57 6.37 7.67 -5.53
CA VAL A 57 5.24 8.52 -5.91
C VAL A 57 5.71 9.64 -6.85
N ALA A 58 4.94 9.92 -7.88
CA ALA A 58 5.07 11.12 -8.69
C ALA A 58 4.27 12.27 -8.05
N GLU A 59 4.50 13.49 -8.50
CA GLU A 59 3.84 14.69 -7.95
C GLU A 59 2.33 14.75 -8.26
N ASP A 60 1.93 14.24 -9.42
CA ASP A 60 0.54 14.22 -9.89
C ASP A 60 -0.29 13.05 -9.33
N ASP A 61 0.34 12.14 -8.58
CA ASP A 61 -0.34 10.99 -8.00
C ASP A 61 -1.18 11.39 -6.79
N GLU A 62 -2.15 10.53 -6.48
CA GLU A 62 -2.96 10.67 -5.29
C GLU A 62 -2.76 9.47 -4.36
N LEU A 63 -2.90 9.72 -3.07
CA LEU A 63 -2.61 8.76 -2.01
C LEU A 63 -3.85 8.56 -1.18
N MET A 64 -4.18 7.29 -0.93
CA MET A 64 -5.24 6.90 -0.02
C MET A 64 -4.59 6.28 1.22
N PHE A 65 -4.81 6.92 2.36
CA PHE A 65 -4.37 6.44 3.66
C PHE A 65 -5.54 5.81 4.40
N THR A 66 -5.27 4.72 5.09
CA THR A 66 -6.24 4.06 5.99
C THR A 66 -5.64 3.97 7.38
N SER A 67 -6.43 4.32 8.41
CA SER A 67 -6.07 4.06 9.80
C SER A 67 -6.54 2.67 10.25
N ALA A 68 -6.01 2.18 11.37
CA ALA A 68 -6.42 0.89 11.94
C ALA A 68 -7.89 0.92 12.40
N GLU A 69 -8.38 2.08 12.83
CA GLU A 69 -9.80 2.32 13.14
C GLU A 69 -10.71 2.47 11.90
N GLY A 70 -10.17 2.38 10.68
CA GLY A 70 -10.94 2.44 9.44
C GLY A 70 -11.19 3.86 8.91
N ILE A 71 -10.46 4.87 9.38
CA ILE A 71 -10.54 6.22 8.82
C ILE A 71 -9.77 6.25 7.50
N ILE A 72 -10.44 6.69 6.42
CA ILE A 72 -9.85 6.78 5.09
C ILE A 72 -9.70 8.25 4.69
N ILE A 73 -8.50 8.64 4.26
CA ILE A 73 -8.20 10.00 3.80
C ILE A 73 -7.47 9.94 2.45
N ARG A 74 -7.91 10.80 1.52
CA ARG A 74 -7.29 10.98 0.21
C ARG A 74 -6.51 12.29 0.19
N ILE A 75 -5.23 12.23 -0.15
CA ILE A 75 -4.31 13.39 -0.16
C ILE A 75 -3.50 13.34 -1.46
N PRO A 76 -3.40 14.44 -2.22
CA PRO A 76 -2.55 14.46 -3.39
C PRO A 76 -1.07 14.49 -2.97
N ALA A 77 -0.21 13.79 -3.71
CA ALA A 77 1.20 13.63 -3.35
C ALA A 77 1.93 14.98 -3.25
N LYS A 78 1.57 15.95 -4.11
CA LYS A 78 2.11 17.31 -4.09
C LYS A 78 1.98 18.04 -2.75
N ASP A 79 0.96 17.74 -1.95
CA ASP A 79 0.72 18.42 -0.66
C ASP A 79 1.69 17.92 0.42
N ILE A 80 2.34 16.77 0.21
CA ILE A 80 3.33 16.24 1.14
C ILE A 80 4.68 16.93 0.88
N SER A 81 5.26 17.49 1.93
CA SER A 81 6.52 18.24 1.84
C SER A 81 7.70 17.36 1.38
N ILE A 82 8.50 17.90 0.46
CA ILE A 82 9.79 17.33 0.06
C ILE A 82 10.84 17.76 1.08
N GLN A 83 11.49 16.78 1.70
CA GLN A 83 12.52 17.01 2.70
C GLN A 83 13.68 16.04 2.55
N GLY A 84 14.80 16.39 3.17
CA GLY A 84 15.98 15.55 3.21
C GLY A 84 15.78 14.22 3.94
N ARG A 85 16.73 13.31 3.75
CA ARG A 85 16.72 11.99 4.40
C ARG A 85 16.79 12.04 5.93
N ASN A 86 17.69 12.81 6.53
CA ASN A 86 17.81 12.86 7.99
C ASN A 86 16.88 13.92 8.62
N THR A 87 15.57 13.76 8.41
CA THR A 87 14.55 14.65 8.98
C THR A 87 13.39 13.84 9.56
N GLN A 88 12.58 14.47 10.41
CA GLN A 88 11.39 13.85 11.00
C GLN A 88 10.16 13.90 10.09
N GLY A 89 10.13 14.74 9.05
CA GLY A 89 8.96 14.88 8.18
C GLY A 89 7.85 15.77 8.77
N VAL A 90 6.71 15.78 8.08
CA VAL A 90 5.53 16.60 8.41
C VAL A 90 4.34 15.72 8.74
N ARG A 91 3.33 16.28 9.41
CA ARG A 91 2.10 15.54 9.71
C ARG A 91 1.24 15.45 8.44
N VAL A 92 1.01 14.23 7.96
CA VAL A 92 0.18 13.94 6.79
C VAL A 92 -1.25 13.60 7.22
N MET A 93 -1.39 12.86 8.33
CA MET A 93 -2.67 12.46 8.89
C MET A 93 -2.75 12.83 10.38
N ASN A 94 -3.91 13.33 10.80
CA ASN A 94 -4.20 13.53 12.22
C ASN A 94 -4.74 12.25 12.84
N ILE A 95 -3.85 11.46 13.45
CA ILE A 95 -4.20 10.22 14.14
C ILE A 95 -4.50 10.52 15.61
N LYS A 96 -5.53 9.85 16.14
CA LYS A 96 -5.91 9.91 17.56
C LYS A 96 -4.97 9.05 18.40
N SER A 97 -4.91 9.31 19.70
CA SER A 97 -4.15 8.46 20.62
C SER A 97 -4.65 7.02 20.58
N GLY A 98 -3.77 6.06 20.32
CA GLY A 98 -4.10 4.63 20.24
C GLY A 98 -4.39 4.10 18.83
N ASP A 99 -4.62 4.98 17.86
CA ASP A 99 -4.75 4.61 16.45
C ASP A 99 -3.39 4.68 15.73
N LYS A 100 -3.28 4.03 14.58
CA LYS A 100 -2.06 3.99 13.75
C LYS A 100 -2.42 3.96 12.27
N VAL A 101 -1.48 4.35 11.41
CA VAL A 101 -1.63 4.14 9.96
C VAL A 101 -1.68 2.64 9.68
N GLY A 102 -2.81 2.15 9.18
CA GLY A 102 -2.98 0.77 8.75
C GLY A 102 -2.38 0.51 7.38
N GLY A 103 -2.61 1.40 6.41
CA GLY A 103 -2.15 1.20 5.04
C GLY A 103 -2.11 2.45 4.18
N MET A 104 -1.41 2.32 3.06
CA MET A 104 -1.31 3.37 2.04
C MET A 104 -1.39 2.78 0.64
N ALA A 105 -2.31 3.31 -0.18
CA ALA A 105 -2.44 3.00 -1.59
C ALA A 105 -2.09 4.21 -2.46
N ARG A 106 -1.33 3.98 -3.53
CA ARG A 106 -1.02 4.97 -4.57
C ARG A 106 -2.01 4.82 -5.71
N ILE A 107 -2.66 5.91 -6.07
CA ILE A 107 -3.54 6.02 -7.23
C ILE A 107 -2.78 6.84 -8.26
N LYS A 108 -2.42 6.21 -9.38
CA LYS A 108 -1.80 6.92 -10.50
C LYS A 108 -2.90 7.69 -11.23
N ASN A 109 -2.75 9.01 -11.38
CA ASN A 109 -3.63 9.78 -12.24
C ASN A 109 -3.19 9.58 -13.70
N GLY A 110 -3.77 8.59 -14.37
CA GLY A 110 -3.51 8.34 -15.78
C GLY A 110 -4.29 9.32 -16.66
N LYS A 111 -3.71 9.76 -17.77
CA LYS A 111 -4.45 10.44 -18.86
C LYS A 111 -5.59 9.58 -19.42
N GLU A 112 -5.62 8.30 -19.09
CA GLU A 112 -6.66 7.34 -19.45
C GLU A 112 -7.98 7.59 -18.69
N ASP A 113 -7.91 8.08 -17.44
CA ASP A 113 -9.09 8.37 -16.63
C ASP A 113 -9.86 9.59 -17.13
N GLU A 114 -9.17 10.60 -17.66
CA GLU A 114 -9.79 11.74 -18.34
C GLU A 114 -10.56 11.28 -19.58
N LYS A 115 -9.98 10.36 -20.38
CA LYS A 115 -10.64 9.81 -21.58
C LYS A 115 -11.88 8.99 -21.22
N LEU A 116 -11.85 8.24 -20.11
CA LEU A 116 -13.01 7.52 -19.58
C LEU A 116 -14.10 8.47 -19.06
N LYS A 117 -13.73 9.59 -18.43
CA LYS A 117 -14.69 10.62 -17.99
C LYS A 117 -15.35 11.35 -19.16
N LEU A 118 -14.58 11.73 -20.18
CA LEU A 118 -15.08 12.39 -21.40
C LEU A 118 -16.01 11.47 -22.23
N THR A 119 -15.67 10.18 -22.35
CA THR A 119 -16.53 9.21 -23.06
C THR A 119 -17.80 8.87 -22.29
N ALA A 120 -17.75 8.84 -20.95
CA ALA A 120 -18.95 8.67 -20.12
C ALA A 120 -19.89 9.88 -20.17
N LEU A 121 -19.35 11.11 -20.19
CA LEU A 121 -20.14 12.33 -20.37
C LEU A 121 -20.80 12.39 -21.75
N ALA A 122 -20.11 11.96 -22.82
CA ALA A 122 -20.68 11.85 -24.17
C ALA A 122 -21.80 10.79 -24.26
N LYS A 123 -21.64 9.62 -23.63
CA LYS A 123 -22.70 8.59 -23.56
C LYS A 123 -23.92 9.03 -22.74
N LYS A 124 -23.72 9.87 -21.71
CA LYS A 124 -24.82 10.41 -20.90
C LYS A 124 -25.66 11.43 -21.68
N ALA A 125 -25.05 12.23 -22.54
CA ALA A 125 -25.75 13.18 -23.41
C ALA A 125 -26.54 12.51 -24.55
N ALA A 126 -26.10 11.35 -25.03
CA ALA A 126 -26.80 10.61 -26.09
C ALA A 126 -28.07 9.87 -25.62
N LYS A 127 -28.25 9.64 -24.30
CA LYS A 127 -29.41 8.92 -23.74
C LYS A 127 -30.65 9.82 -23.51
N GLU A 128 -30.53 11.14 -23.63
CA GLU A 128 -31.64 12.09 -23.37
C GLU A 128 -32.43 12.50 -24.64
N LYS A 129 -32.05 12.02 -25.83
CA LYS A 129 -32.78 12.30 -27.07
C LYS A 129 -33.00 11.05 -27.92
N VAL A 130 -34.02 10.26 -27.59
CA VAL A 130 -34.79 9.52 -28.61
C VAL A 130 -36.26 9.42 -28.13
N PRO A 131 -37.22 10.10 -28.78
CA PRO A 131 -38.64 9.78 -28.67
C PRO A 131 -39.00 8.57 -29.57
N GLU A 132 -40.00 7.82 -29.14
CA GLU A 132 -40.66 6.70 -29.85
C GLU A 132 -41.13 7.08 -31.26
N ALA A 133 -40.88 6.21 -32.25
CA ALA A 133 -41.78 5.91 -33.39
C ALA A 133 -41.21 4.78 -34.26
N GLU A 134 -42.11 3.96 -34.80
CA GLU A 134 -41.96 2.61 -35.35
C GLU A 134 -41.71 2.52 -36.87
N SER A 135 -41.52 1.27 -37.35
CA SER A 135 -41.69 0.70 -38.71
C SER A 135 -40.63 1.00 -39.78
N GLU A 136 -40.26 0.13 -40.74
CA GLU A 136 -40.43 -1.30 -41.10
C GLU A 136 -39.50 -1.53 -42.34
N GLU A 137 -38.95 -2.75 -42.50
CA GLU A 137 -38.61 -3.49 -43.76
C GLU A 137 -37.59 -2.88 -44.79
N ASP A 138 -36.68 -3.58 -45.48
CA ASP A 138 -36.46 -5.01 -45.73
C ASP A 138 -35.10 -5.28 -46.45
N GLU A 139 -34.59 -6.53 -46.29
CA GLU A 139 -33.85 -7.40 -47.24
C GLU A 139 -32.46 -6.98 -47.84
N SER A 140 -31.45 -7.84 -48.02
CA SER A 140 -31.30 -9.31 -47.91
C SER A 140 -29.82 -9.75 -47.93
N GLU A 141 -29.58 -10.96 -47.37
CA GLU A 141 -28.57 -12.02 -47.71
C GLU A 141 -27.06 -11.68 -47.62
N ASP A 142 -26.17 -12.49 -47.00
CA ASP A 142 -26.06 -13.95 -47.00
C ASP A 142 -25.44 -14.49 -45.69
N LEU A 143 -25.94 -15.67 -45.30
CA LEU A 143 -25.49 -16.53 -44.21
C LEU A 143 -24.47 -17.55 -44.73
N GLU A 144 -23.39 -17.80 -44.01
CA GLU A 144 -22.84 -19.18 -43.83
C GLU A 144 -22.29 -19.33 -42.40
N GLU A 145 -23.14 -19.89 -41.55
CA GLU A 145 -22.91 -21.07 -40.70
C GLU A 145 -21.48 -21.34 -40.17
N PHE A 146 -21.30 -21.17 -38.85
CA PHE A 146 -20.39 -22.03 -38.08
C PHE A 146 -21.11 -22.46 -36.80
N GLU A 147 -21.75 -23.62 -36.89
CA GLU A 147 -22.19 -24.39 -35.73
C GLU A 147 -20.96 -24.97 -35.03
N GLY A 148 -20.92 -24.77 -33.72
CA GLY A 148 -19.96 -25.37 -32.81
C GLY A 148 -20.49 -25.15 -31.41
N SER A 149 -21.45 -26.02 -31.06
CA SER A 149 -22.06 -26.17 -29.75
C SER A 149 -21.02 -26.43 -28.66
N ASP A 150 -21.54 -26.50 -27.43
CA ASP A 150 -20.95 -27.07 -26.22
C ASP A 150 -20.46 -25.97 -25.25
N GLU A 151 -20.89 -25.92 -24.00
CA GLU A 151 -22.01 -26.49 -23.27
C GLU A 151 -22.09 -25.65 -21.99
N PHE A 152 -23.29 -25.51 -21.47
CA PHE A 152 -23.63 -24.76 -20.27
C PHE A 152 -23.34 -25.61 -19.02
N GLY A 153 -22.90 -24.98 -17.92
CA GLY A 153 -22.89 -25.55 -16.56
C GLY A 153 -21.49 -25.92 -16.03
N GLU A 154 -21.15 -25.80 -14.75
CA GLU A 154 -21.85 -25.42 -13.52
C GLU A 154 -20.78 -24.85 -12.56
N GLU A 155 -21.14 -23.90 -11.70
CA GLU A 155 -20.52 -23.76 -10.36
C GLU A 155 -21.43 -24.48 -9.35
N PRO A 156 -21.04 -24.74 -8.09
CA PRO A 156 -19.73 -24.90 -7.46
C PRO A 156 -19.64 -26.21 -6.63
N GLU A 157 -18.47 -26.58 -6.10
CA GLU A 157 -18.41 -27.47 -4.92
C GLU A 157 -17.52 -26.88 -3.83
N GLU A 158 -18.10 -26.81 -2.63
CA GLU A 158 -17.50 -26.45 -1.36
C GLU A 158 -16.62 -27.61 -0.88
N GLU A 159 -15.37 -27.34 -0.49
CA GLU A 159 -14.62 -28.27 0.35
C GLU A 159 -14.40 -27.65 1.73
N GLU A 160 -15.18 -28.17 2.68
CA GLU A 160 -14.85 -28.14 4.10
C GLU A 160 -13.63 -29.05 4.34
N PHE A 161 -12.60 -28.56 5.05
CA PHE A 161 -11.58 -29.43 5.61
C PHE A 161 -11.47 -29.18 7.11
N GLU A 162 -11.73 -30.26 7.83
CA GLU A 162 -11.87 -30.38 9.28
C GLU A 162 -10.56 -30.16 10.04
N ASP A 163 -10.74 -29.80 11.31
CA ASP A 163 -9.74 -29.68 12.37
C ASP A 163 -8.77 -30.86 12.45
N SER A 164 -7.50 -30.56 12.71
CA SER A 164 -6.61 -31.48 13.44
C SER A 164 -5.81 -30.70 14.47
N GLU A 165 -6.03 -31.08 15.73
CA GLU A 165 -5.39 -30.57 16.94
C GLU A 165 -3.96 -31.13 17.12
N SER A 166 -3.17 -30.42 17.95
CA SER A 166 -2.08 -30.93 18.82
C SER A 166 -0.77 -31.34 18.10
N GLU A 167 0.48 -31.13 18.55
CA GLU A 167 1.20 -30.73 19.77
C GLU A 167 2.48 -30.00 19.24
N ASP A 168 3.12 -29.02 19.88
CA ASP A 168 4.09 -29.25 20.95
C ASP A 168 4.45 -27.91 21.60
N SER A 169 4.21 -27.87 22.91
CA SER A 169 4.80 -26.96 23.89
C SER A 169 5.96 -27.70 24.55
N GLU A 170 7.17 -27.15 24.54
CA GLU A 170 8.24 -27.30 25.55
C GLU A 170 9.59 -26.84 24.97
N SER A 171 10.48 -26.33 25.83
CA SER A 171 11.78 -25.65 25.57
C SER A 171 11.63 -24.16 25.23
N GLU A 172 12.19 -23.19 25.95
CA GLU A 172 13.41 -23.18 26.77
C GLU A 172 13.19 -22.22 27.97
N GLU A 173 12.96 -22.78 29.15
CA GLU A 173 13.10 -22.11 30.47
C GLU A 173 14.59 -22.08 30.89
N GLU A 174 15.51 -21.97 29.94
CA GLU A 174 16.96 -22.07 30.17
C GLU A 174 17.65 -20.70 30.40
N ASP A 175 16.94 -19.58 30.21
CA ASP A 175 17.52 -18.24 30.35
C ASP A 175 17.56 -17.71 31.81
N GLU A 176 16.84 -18.31 32.78
CA GLU A 176 16.83 -17.81 34.17
C GLU A 176 18.02 -18.31 35.02
N ALA A 177 18.80 -19.28 34.53
CA ALA A 177 19.95 -19.82 35.28
C ALA A 177 21.26 -19.04 35.06
N GLU A 178 21.37 -18.24 33.99
CA GLU A 178 22.57 -17.44 33.71
C GLU A 178 22.58 -16.10 34.49
N GLU A 179 21.42 -15.59 34.92
CA GLU A 179 21.35 -14.34 35.70
C GLU A 179 21.78 -14.52 37.17
N GLU A 180 21.64 -15.72 37.76
CA GLU A 180 22.07 -15.96 39.16
C GLU A 180 23.60 -16.17 39.31
N GLU A 181 24.32 -16.55 38.25
CA GLU A 181 25.79 -16.70 38.31
C GLU A 181 26.54 -15.36 38.14
N GLU A 182 25.93 -14.35 37.49
CA GLU A 182 26.55 -13.02 37.36
C GLU A 182 26.45 -12.18 38.66
N GLU A 183 25.42 -12.37 39.48
CA GLU A 183 25.30 -11.66 40.77
C GLU A 183 26.31 -12.15 41.83
N GLU A 184 26.74 -13.42 41.79
CA GLU A 184 27.77 -13.94 42.72
C GLU A 184 29.20 -13.50 42.35
N GLU A 185 29.47 -13.13 41.10
CA GLU A 185 30.79 -12.61 40.70
C GLU A 185 30.96 -11.12 41.05
N GLU A 186 29.88 -10.32 41.05
CA GLU A 186 29.94 -8.89 41.40
C GLU A 186 30.19 -8.66 42.90
N GLU A 187 29.67 -9.53 43.79
CA GLU A 187 29.92 -9.43 45.24
C GLU A 187 31.38 -9.75 45.63
N LYS A 188 32.14 -10.45 44.76
CA LYS A 188 33.54 -10.80 45.04
C LYS A 188 34.55 -9.72 44.63
N GLU A 189 34.18 -8.79 43.76
CA GLU A 189 35.04 -7.68 43.37
C GLU A 189 34.96 -6.49 44.34
N GLU A 190 33.93 -6.38 45.18
CA GLU A 190 33.84 -5.31 46.19
C GLU A 190 34.64 -5.60 47.48
N GLU A 191 35.18 -6.81 47.67
CA GLU A 191 35.98 -7.17 48.86
C GLU A 191 37.50 -7.25 48.63
N TYR A 192 38.05 -6.54 47.63
CA TYR A 192 39.50 -6.39 47.44
C TYR A 192 39.99 -4.96 47.17
#